data_AF-A0A8T2A1Q1-F1
#
_entry.id   AF-A0A8T2A1Q1-F1
#
_cell.length_a   1.000
_cell.length_b   1.000
_cell.length_c   1.000
_cell.angle_alpha   90.00
_cell.angle_beta   90.00
_cell.angle_gamma   90.00
#
_symmetry.space_group_name_H-M   'P 1'
#
loop_
_entity.id
_entity.type
_entity.pdbx_description
1 polymer ?
#
loop_
_entity_poly.entity_id
_entity_poly.type
_entity_poly.pdbx_seq_one_letter_code
_entity_poly.pdbx_strand_id
1 'polypeptide(L)' 'MSNNELLKIEPMYLQFPFELKKQMSCSLNLTNKTDNNVAFKVKTTNPKNYCVRPNYGLILPKSTCEILGLFSNLFLGD' A
#
# COMPACT_ATOMS: atom_id res chain seq x y z
N MET A 1 1.33 19.38 -17.59
CA MET A 1 0.89 19.10 -16.20
C MET A 1 1.93 18.20 -15.59
N SER A 2 2.95 18.74 -14.92
CA SER A 2 3.86 17.88 -14.15
C SER A 2 3.05 17.33 -12.99
N ASN A 3 2.81 16.02 -12.97
CA ASN A 3 2.38 15.35 -11.75
C ASN A 3 3.54 15.50 -10.77
N ASN A 4 3.60 16.62 -10.05
CA ASN A 4 4.53 16.81 -8.96
C ASN A 4 4.25 15.66 -8.00
N GLU A 5 5.20 14.72 -7.91
CA GLU A 5 5.11 13.53 -7.06
C GLU A 5 5.02 13.97 -5.59
N LEU A 6 3.80 14.26 -5.13
CA LEU A 6 3.53 14.69 -3.76
C LEU A 6 4.06 13.67 -2.75
N LEU A 7 3.93 12.39 -3.11
CA LEU A 7 4.35 11.25 -2.32
C LEU A 7 5.48 10.49 -3.03
N LYS A 8 6.55 10.16 -2.29
CA LYS A 8 7.45 9.07 -2.66
C LYS A 8 6.77 7.76 -2.28
N ILE A 9 6.85 6.76 -3.15
CA ILE A 9 6.34 5.40 -2.88
C ILE A 9 7.53 4.45 -2.88
N GLU A 10 7.69 3.66 -1.83
CA GLU A 10 8.80 2.70 -1.73
C GLU A 10 8.40 1.44 -0.96
N PRO A 11 8.46 0.24 -1.55
CA PRO A 11 8.84 -0.05 -2.94
C PRO A 11 7.70 0.26 -3.93
N MET A 12 8.05 0.52 -5.19
CA MET A 12 7.08 0.71 -6.30
C MET A 12 6.37 -0.59 -6.70
N TYR A 13 7.00 -1.73 -6.43
CA TYR A 13 6.48 -3.05 -6.71
C TYR A 13 6.48 -3.87 -5.42
N LEU A 14 5.32 -4.42 -5.07
CA LEU A 14 5.16 -5.31 -3.92
C LEU A 14 5.36 -6.75 -4.37
N GLN A 15 6.23 -7.47 -3.68
CA GLN A 15 6.42 -8.90 -3.87
C GLN A 15 5.85 -9.63 -2.66
N PHE A 16 5.00 -10.62 -2.92
CA PHE A 16 4.43 -11.49 -1.90
C PHE A 16 5.04 -12.89 -2.06
N PRO A 17 5.86 -13.35 -1.10
CA PRO A 17 6.54 -14.64 -1.21
C PRO A 17 5.55 -15.79 -1.05
N PHE A 18 5.16 -16.42 -2.16
CA PHE A 18 4.09 -17.42 -2.20
C PHE A 18 4.32 -18.59 -1.24
N GLU A 19 3.38 -18.76 -0.31
CA GLU A 19 3.28 -19.94 0.54
C GLU A 19 1.84 -20.46 0.59
N LEU A 20 1.68 -21.77 0.34
CA LEU A 20 0.36 -22.41 0.32
C LEU A 20 -0.29 -22.32 1.72
N LYS A 21 -1.57 -21.94 1.75
CA LYS A 21 -2.40 -21.84 2.97
C LYS A 21 -1.86 -20.89 4.05
N LYS A 22 -0.93 -19.99 3.71
CA LYS A 22 -0.47 -18.93 4.61
C LYS A 22 -0.89 -17.57 4.11
N GLN A 23 -1.10 -16.67 5.06
CA GLN A 23 -1.26 -15.25 4.77
C GLN A 23 0.11 -14.65 4.52
N MET A 24 0.23 -13.90 3.43
CA MET A 24 1.45 -13.18 3.08
C MET A 24 1.28 -11.70 3.39
N SER A 25 2.35 -11.05 3.82
CA SER A 25 2.36 -9.61 4.07
C SER A 25 3.56 -8.95 3.39
N CYS A 26 3.36 -7.69 3.02
CA CYS A 26 4.42 -6.78 2.61
C CYS A 26 4.07 -5.37 3.10
N SER A 27 5.07 -4.50 3.20
CA SER A 27 4.82 -3.08 3.46
C SER A 27 5.30 -2.21 2.31
N LEU A 28 4.65 -1.05 2.18
CA LEU A 28 5.13 0.06 1.37
C LEU A 28 5.07 1.34 2.20
N ASN A 29 5.98 2.25 1.91
CA ASN A 29 6.07 3.55 2.54
C ASN A 29 5.60 4.63 1.57
N LEU A 30 4.69 5.48 2.06
CA LEU A 30 4.31 6.72 1.42
C LEU A 30 4.96 7.89 2.16
N THR A 31 5.94 8.54 1.55
CA THR A 31 6.61 9.71 2.14
C THR A 31 6.12 10.99 1.49
N ASN A 32 5.52 11.89 2.28
CA ASN A 32 5.12 13.20 1.81
C ASN A 32 6.35 14.11 1.65
N LYS A 33 6.65 14.51 0.41
CA LYS A 33 7.78 15.41 0.09
C LYS A 33 7.44 16.88 0.30
N THR A 34 6.16 17.21 0.50
CA THR A 34 5.64 18.58 0.52
C THR A 34 5.58 19.16 1.94
N ASP A 35 5.37 20.47 2.02
CA ASP A 35 5.13 21.22 3.26
C ASP A 35 3.64 21.28 3.64
N ASN A 36 2.78 20.62 2.86
CA ASN A 36 1.32 20.58 3.05
C ASN A 36 0.85 19.17 3.41
N ASN A 37 -0.34 19.08 3.99
CA ASN A 37 -1.02 17.80 4.19
C ASN A 37 -1.42 17.17 2.86
N VAL A 38 -1.16 15.85 2.71
CA VAL A 38 -1.54 15.10 1.50
C VAL A 38 -2.46 13.95 1.87
N ALA A 39 -3.65 13.92 1.27
CA ALA A 39 -4.57 12.80 1.40
C ALA A 39 -4.25 11.70 0.37
N PHE A 40 -4.39 10.43 0.78
CA PHE A 40 -4.19 9.28 -0.10
C PHE A 40 -5.36 8.30 -0.03
N LYS A 41 -5.50 7.50 -1.09
CA LYS A 41 -6.40 6.34 -1.15
C LYS A 41 -5.74 5.23 -1.94
N VAL A 42 -5.60 4.06 -1.31
CA VAL A 42 -5.12 2.84 -1.95
C VAL A 42 -6.29 2.15 -2.64
N LYS A 43 -6.04 1.67 -3.85
CA LYS A 43 -6.97 0.83 -4.61
C LYS A 43 -6.25 -0.45 -5.04
N THR A 44 -6.99 -1.55 -5.02
CA THR A 44 -6.55 -2.84 -5.55
C THR A 44 -7.53 -3.30 -6.62
N THR A 45 -7.03 -4.00 -7.65
CA THR A 45 -7.86 -4.63 -8.68
C THR A 45 -8.48 -5.94 -8.20
N ASN A 46 -7.99 -6.53 -7.10
CA ASN A 46 -8.50 -7.78 -6.53
C ASN A 46 -8.76 -7.63 -5.01
N PRO A 47 -9.81 -6.91 -4.60
CA PRO A 47 -10.12 -6.68 -3.18
C PRO A 47 -10.52 -7.93 -2.40
N LYS A 48 -10.85 -9.05 -3.09
CA LYS A 48 -11.14 -10.33 -2.44
C LYS A 48 -9.88 -10.97 -1.86
N ASN A 49 -8.76 -10.88 -2.58
CA ASN A 49 -7.52 -11.56 -2.20
C ASN A 49 -6.51 -10.62 -1.52
N TYR A 50 -6.69 -9.30 -1.63
CA TYR A 50 -5.79 -8.31 -1.04
C TYR A 50 -6.51 -7.39 -0.06
N CYS A 51 -5.97 -7.28 1.14
CA CYS A 51 -6.38 -6.31 2.16
C CYS A 51 -5.24 -5.32 2.39
N VAL A 52 -5.56 -4.03 2.43
CA VAL A 52 -4.57 -2.97 2.64
C VAL A 52 -4.96 -2.12 3.84
N ARG A 53 -4.01 -1.82 4.73
CA ARG A 53 -4.23 -0.96 5.90
C ARG A 53 -3.03 -0.02 6.15
N PRO A 54 -3.25 1.29 6.33
CA PRO A 54 -4.49 2.02 6.03
C PRO A 54 -4.80 2.05 4.52
N ASN A 55 -6.09 2.03 4.14
CA ASN A 55 -6.53 2.12 2.74
C ASN A 55 -6.84 3.56 2.29
N TYR A 56 -7.00 4.49 3.23
CA TYR A 56 -7.02 5.93 3.00
C TYR A 56 -6.48 6.64 4.24
N GLY A 57 -6.08 7.88 4.07
CA GLY A 57 -5.62 8.68 5.19
C GLY A 57 -5.03 10.00 4.74
N LEU A 58 -4.43 10.69 5.71
CA LEU A 58 -3.73 11.96 5.51
C LEU A 58 -2.31 11.79 6.02
N ILE A 59 -1.34 12.22 5.22
CA ILE A 59 0.08 12.21 5.55
C ILE A 59 0.49 13.65 5.82
N LEU A 60 1.00 13.89 7.02
CA LEU A 60 1.49 15.19 7.45
C LEU A 60 2.71 15.63 6.62
N PRO A 61 3.06 16.92 6.64
CA PRO A 61 4.22 17.43 5.92
C PRO A 61 5.48 16.68 6.33
N LYS A 62 6.35 16.38 5.35
CA LYS A 62 7.65 15.71 5.55
C LYS A 62 7.60 14.38 6.32
N SER A 63 6.42 13.76 6.43
CA SER A 63 6.20 12.54 7.20
C SER A 63 6.04 11.32 6.28
N THR A 64 6.24 10.14 6.85
CA THR A 64 6.04 8.86 6.16
C THR A 64 4.92 8.07 6.81
N CYS A 65 4.06 7.47 5.99
CA CYS A 65 3.05 6.52 6.41
C CYS A 65 3.40 5.13 5.86
N GLU A 66 3.51 4.15 6.75
CA GLU A 66 3.63 2.75 6.36
C GLU A 66 2.25 2.18 6.06
N ILE A 67 2.15 1.47 4.94
CA ILE A 67 0.96 0.77 4.49
C ILE A 67 1.28 -0.72 4.40
N LEU A 68 0.49 -1.51 5.11
CA LEU A 68 0.58 -2.97 5.09
C LEU A 68 -0.36 -3.53 4.02
N GLY A 69 0.21 -4.26 3.08
CA GLY A 69 -0.51 -5.12 2.14
C GLY A 69 -0.53 -6.55 2.66
N LEU A 70 -1.71 -7.15 2.67
CA LEU A 70 -1.94 -8.54 3.05
C LEU A 70 -2.52 -9.26 1.84
N PHE A 71 -1.96 -10.41 1.51
CA PHE A 71 -2.53 -11.31 0.52
C PHE A 71 -3.02 -12.59 1.20
N SER A 72 -4.29 -12.90 0.98
CA SER A 72 -4.96 -14.08 1.54
C SER A 72 -5.27 -15.05 0.41
N ASN A 73 -4.53 -16.17 0.39
CA ASN A 73 -4.72 -17.24 -0.58
C ASN A 73 -5.65 -18.37 -0.08
N LEU A 74 -6.49 -18.09 0.92
CA LEU A 74 -7.35 -19.10 1.54
C LEU A 74 -8.42 -19.68 0.58
N PHE A 75 -8.52 -19.15 -0.65
CA PHE A 75 -9.57 -19.50 -1.63
C PHE A 75 -9.07 -20.25 -2.88
N LEU A 76 -7.78 -20.58 -3.02
CA LEU A 76 -7.27 -21.33 -4.19
C LEU A 76 -7.53 -22.85 -4.11
N GLY A 77 -8.57 -23.29 -3.39
CA GLY A 77 -8.79 -24.71 -3.07
C GLY A 77 -10.22 -25.23 -3.23
N ASP A 78 -11.08 -24.54 -4.00
CA ASP A 78 -12.38 -25.07 -4.44
C ASP A 78 -12.37 -25.31 -5.96
#